data_AF-A0A195AZP6-F1
#
_entry.id   AF-A0A195AZP6-F1
#
_cell.length_a   1.000
_cell.length_b   1.000
_cell.length_c   1.000
_cell.angle_alpha   90.00
_cell.angle_beta   90.00
_cell.angle_gamma   90.00
#
_symmetry.space_group_name_H-M   'P 1'
#
loop_
_entity.id
_entity.type
_entity.pdbx_description
1 polymer ?
#
loop_
_entity_poly.entity_id
_entity_poly.type
_entity_poly.pdbx_seq_one_letter_code
_entity_poly.pdbx_strand_id
1 'polypeptide(L)'
;MRRRNNGSTCFCQTSSIKKGGRSGCNETEANEPPGWCIYAAVALVAVGCYLNALDCDFVHDDIPAVVRNRDVIGEASWSSVLNDDFWGTPMESINSHKSYRPFTTLTFRKLQVNDRKYHE
;
A
#
# COMPACT_ATOMS: atom_id res chain seq x y z
N MET A 1 47.38 -20.74 49.47
CA MET A 1 48.40 -20.98 48.43
C MET A 1 47.89 -20.46 47.09
N ARG A 2 48.64 -19.52 46.50
CA ARG A 2 48.73 -19.06 45.08
C ARG A 2 47.49 -18.61 44.27
N ARG A 3 47.43 -17.28 44.08
CA ARG A 3 46.85 -16.52 42.95
C ARG A 3 47.46 -16.88 41.58
N ARG A 4 46.66 -16.81 40.51
CA ARG A 4 46.91 -16.30 39.13
C ARG A 4 45.52 -15.94 38.56
N ASN A 5 45.08 -14.75 38.16
CA ASN A 5 45.57 -13.54 37.46
C ASN A 5 45.96 -13.69 35.98
N ASN A 6 45.48 -12.70 35.20
CA ASN A 6 45.64 -12.38 33.77
C ASN A 6 44.77 -13.18 32.79
N GLY A 7 43.99 -12.59 31.87
CA GLY A 7 43.95 -11.20 31.38
C GLY A 7 43.81 -11.23 29.85
N SER A 8 42.82 -10.49 29.34
CA SER A 8 42.68 -9.91 27.99
C SER A 8 43.38 -10.56 26.79
N THR A 9 42.63 -10.84 25.72
CA THR A 9 42.59 -9.98 24.52
C THR A 9 41.75 -10.59 23.37
N CYS A 10 41.00 -9.69 22.77
CA CYS A 10 40.36 -9.70 21.46
C CYS A 10 41.23 -10.20 20.30
N PHE A 11 40.62 -10.83 19.29
CA PHE A 11 41.07 -10.71 17.89
C PHE A 11 39.91 -10.97 16.91
N CYS A 12 39.55 -9.93 16.16
CA CYS A 12 38.79 -10.04 14.91
C CYS A 12 39.67 -10.76 13.89
N GLN A 13 39.21 -11.88 13.33
CA GLN A 13 39.84 -12.46 12.15
C GLN A 13 39.12 -11.97 10.89
N THR A 14 39.76 -11.05 10.19
CA THR A 14 39.51 -10.79 8.77
C THR A 14 40.21 -11.90 7.99
N SER A 15 39.49 -12.70 7.23
CA SER A 15 40.07 -13.73 6.37
C SER A 15 40.16 -13.19 4.94
N SER A 16 41.35 -12.67 4.63
CA SER A 16 41.79 -12.37 3.27
C SER A 16 42.14 -13.69 2.57
N ILE A 17 41.44 -14.05 1.48
CA ILE A 17 41.82 -15.19 0.62
C ILE A 17 42.06 -14.72 -0.82
N LYS A 18 43.34 -14.40 -1.05
CA LYS A 18 44.23 -14.77 -2.17
C LYS A 18 43.60 -15.09 -3.54
N LYS A 19 43.91 -14.23 -4.53
CA LYS A 19 43.88 -14.56 -5.97
C LYS A 19 44.95 -15.62 -6.30
N GLY A 20 44.56 -16.66 -7.03
CA GLY A 20 45.46 -17.59 -7.72
C GLY A 20 44.67 -18.35 -8.79
N GLY A 21 44.96 -18.11 -10.07
CA GLY A 21 44.30 -18.76 -11.19
C GLY A 21 45.00 -20.04 -11.63
N ARG A 22 44.23 -20.99 -12.19
CA ARG A 22 44.50 -21.69 -13.47
C ARG A 22 43.45 -22.77 -13.78
N SER A 23 42.74 -22.54 -14.88
CA SER A 23 42.50 -23.45 -16.02
C SER A 23 41.81 -24.81 -15.81
N GLY A 24 40.59 -24.95 -16.36
CA GLY A 24 40.25 -26.12 -17.20
C GLY A 24 38.93 -26.85 -16.95
N CYS A 25 37.92 -26.49 -17.74
CA CYS A 25 36.90 -27.34 -18.39
C CYS A 25 35.82 -28.04 -17.55
N ASN A 26 34.65 -27.40 -17.43
CA ASN A 26 33.42 -27.75 -18.17
C ASN A 26 32.34 -26.75 -17.74
N GLU A 27 32.34 -25.59 -18.41
CA GLU A 27 31.27 -24.60 -18.31
C GLU A 27 29.99 -25.24 -18.83
N THR A 28 29.18 -25.77 -17.92
CA THR A 28 27.75 -25.66 -18.12
C THR A 28 27.49 -24.18 -17.89
N GLU A 29 27.35 -23.43 -18.97
CA GLU A 29 26.91 -22.02 -18.99
C GLU A 29 25.53 -21.95 -18.33
N ALA A 30 25.49 -22.09 -17.01
CA ALA A 30 24.37 -21.73 -16.18
C ALA A 30 24.27 -20.22 -16.37
N ASN A 31 23.35 -19.82 -17.25
CA ASN A 31 22.94 -18.45 -17.44
C ASN A 31 22.32 -18.00 -16.10
N GLU A 32 23.16 -17.60 -15.15
CA GLU A 32 22.72 -17.03 -13.88
C GLU A 32 21.88 -15.80 -14.24
N PRO A 33 20.56 -15.83 -14.00
CA PRO A 33 19.72 -14.72 -14.40
C PRO A 33 20.21 -13.48 -13.65
N PRO A 34 20.38 -12.35 -14.34
CA PRO A 34 20.81 -11.12 -13.69
C PRO A 34 19.85 -10.78 -12.54
N GLY A 35 20.36 -10.28 -11.42
CA GLY A 35 19.58 -10.14 -10.18
C GLY A 35 18.28 -9.31 -10.30
N TRP A 36 18.15 -8.49 -11.35
CA TRP A 36 16.90 -7.79 -11.67
C TRP A 36 15.74 -8.75 -12.01
N CYS A 37 16.03 -9.94 -12.55
CA CYS A 37 15.02 -10.94 -12.91
C CYS A 37 14.21 -11.39 -11.69
N ILE A 38 14.84 -11.48 -10.52
CA ILE A 38 14.15 -11.85 -9.27
C ILE A 38 13.16 -10.75 -8.88
N TYR A 39 13.60 -9.48 -8.90
CA TYR A 39 12.73 -8.35 -8.61
C TYR A 39 11.57 -8.22 -9.63
N ALA A 40 11.85 -8.47 -10.92
CA ALA A 40 10.83 -8.48 -11.95
C ALA A 40 9.81 -9.61 -11.76
N ALA A 41 10.26 -10.82 -11.42
CA ALA A 41 9.37 -11.94 -11.12
C ALA A 41 8.48 -11.64 -9.91
N VAL A 42 9.03 -11.09 -8.83
CA VAL A 42 8.26 -10.67 -7.65
C VAL A 42 7.23 -9.60 -8.00
N ALA A 43 7.63 -8.57 -8.76
CA ALA A 43 6.72 -7.52 -9.20
C ALA A 43 5.58 -8.06 -10.08
N LEU A 44 5.88 -8.95 -11.02
CA LEU A 44 4.88 -9.57 -11.90
C LEU A 44 3.89 -10.44 -11.13
N VAL A 45 4.36 -11.23 -10.16
CA VAL A 45 3.48 -12.03 -9.30
C VAL A 45 2.60 -11.12 -8.45
N ALA A 46 3.16 -10.07 -7.84
CA ALA A 46 2.40 -9.11 -7.04
C ALA A 46 1.31 -8.41 -7.88
N VAL A 47 1.67 -7.95 -9.09
CA VAL A 47 0.72 -7.35 -10.04
C VAL A 47 -0.35 -8.37 -10.41
N GLY A 48 0.04 -9.59 -10.82
CA GLY A 48 -0.88 -10.66 -11.22
C GLY A 48 -1.91 -11.01 -10.14
N CYS A 49 -1.48 -11.09 -8.88
CA CYS A 49 -2.40 -11.28 -7.75
C CYS A 49 -3.37 -10.10 -7.57
N TYR A 50 -2.90 -8.87 -7.81
CA TYR A 50 -3.71 -7.65 -7.66
C TYR A 50 -4.67 -7.41 -8.82
N LEU A 51 -4.39 -7.93 -10.03
CA LEU A 51 -5.27 -7.77 -11.19
C LEU A 51 -6.69 -8.27 -10.93
N ASN A 52 -6.83 -9.33 -10.12
CA ASN A 52 -8.15 -9.87 -9.73
C ASN A 52 -8.98 -8.90 -8.86
N ALA A 53 -8.36 -7.89 -8.27
CA ALA A 53 -9.02 -6.89 -7.44
C ALA A 53 -9.41 -5.62 -8.21
N LEU A 54 -8.98 -5.47 -9.49
CA LEU A 54 -9.28 -4.28 -10.28
C LEU A 54 -10.77 -4.19 -10.68
N ASP A 55 -11.44 -5.33 -10.80
CA ASP A 55 -12.85 -5.42 -11.23
C ASP A 55 -13.78 -5.78 -10.06
N CYS A 56 -13.41 -5.34 -8.85
CA CYS A 56 -14.19 -5.56 -7.64
C CYS A 56 -15.27 -4.49 -7.51
N ASP A 57 -16.49 -4.93 -7.18
CA ASP A 57 -17.59 -4.03 -6.84
C ASP A 57 -17.36 -3.31 -5.51
N PHE A 58 -18.22 -2.32 -5.24
CA PHE A 58 -18.25 -1.58 -3.98
C PHE A 58 -18.30 -2.50 -2.76
N VAL A 59 -17.38 -2.28 -1.82
CA VAL A 59 -17.36 -2.97 -0.55
C VAL A 59 -18.42 -2.35 0.36
N HIS A 60 -18.77 -3.05 1.44
CA HIS A 60 -19.84 -2.68 2.37
C HIS A 60 -19.87 -1.19 2.77
N ASP A 61 -18.70 -0.60 3.03
CA ASP A 61 -18.58 0.79 3.47
C ASP A 61 -18.61 1.80 2.32
N ASP A 62 -18.33 1.38 1.09
CA ASP A 62 -18.35 2.28 -0.06
C ASP A 62 -19.79 2.64 -0.45
N ILE A 63 -20.72 1.69 -0.29
CA ILE A 63 -22.14 1.87 -0.62
C ILE A 63 -22.77 3.04 0.17
N PRO A 64 -22.72 3.09 1.51
CA PRO A 64 -23.27 4.21 2.27
C PRO A 64 -22.47 5.50 2.08
N ALA A 65 -21.15 5.45 1.87
CA ALA A 65 -20.32 6.64 1.73
C ALA A 65 -20.41 7.32 0.36
N VAL A 66 -20.54 6.53 -0.72
CA VAL A 66 -20.46 7.02 -2.10
C VAL A 66 -21.82 6.92 -2.79
N VAL A 67 -22.45 5.75 -2.79
CA VAL A 67 -23.68 5.52 -3.58
C VAL A 67 -24.92 6.12 -2.93
N ARG A 68 -25.06 6.00 -1.60
CA ARG A 68 -26.27 6.44 -0.87
C ARG A 68 -26.11 7.77 -0.14
N ASN A 69 -24.91 8.34 -0.10
CA ASN A 69 -24.68 9.60 0.58
C ASN A 69 -25.23 10.77 -0.25
N ARG A 70 -26.22 11.47 0.31
CA ARG A 70 -26.90 12.62 -0.31
C ARG A 70 -25.95 13.79 -0.59
N ASP A 71 -24.89 13.92 0.21
CA ASP A 71 -23.84 14.92 0.03
C ASP A 71 -22.98 14.65 -1.20
N VAL A 72 -22.81 13.37 -1.55
CA VAL A 72 -21.94 12.89 -2.62
C VAL A 72 -22.68 12.85 -3.95
N ILE A 73 -23.92 12.35 -3.99
CA ILE A 73 -24.77 12.34 -5.20
C ILE A 73 -25.23 13.74 -5.64
N GLY A 74 -25.01 14.76 -4.80
CA GLY A 74 -25.32 16.15 -5.09
C GLY A 74 -26.79 16.55 -4.88
N GLU A 75 -27.58 15.71 -4.20
CA GLU A 75 -28.96 16.03 -3.80
C GLU A 75 -29.02 17.01 -2.62
N ALA A 76 -28.00 17.00 -1.76
CA ALA A 76 -27.90 17.92 -0.63
C ALA A 76 -27.17 19.22 -1.00
N SER A 77 -27.43 20.29 -0.23
CA SER A 77 -26.75 21.57 -0.39
C SER A 77 -25.24 21.45 -0.11
N TRP A 78 -24.43 22.35 -0.67
CA TRP A 78 -22.98 22.36 -0.41
C TRP A 78 -22.63 22.59 1.06
N SER A 79 -23.48 23.32 1.78
CA SER A 79 -23.32 23.54 3.22
C SER A 79 -23.58 22.29 4.05
N SER A 80 -24.37 21.34 3.53
CA SER A 80 -24.66 20.06 4.19
C SER A 80 -23.36 19.26 4.40
N VAL A 81 -22.49 19.25 3.38
CA VAL A 81 -21.15 18.60 3.43
C VAL A 81 -20.29 19.06 4.62
N LEU A 82 -20.50 20.28 5.11
CA LEU A 82 -19.75 20.85 6.24
C LEU A 82 -20.42 20.61 7.60
N ASN A 83 -21.70 20.26 7.62
CA ASN A 83 -22.49 20.05 8.84
C ASN A 83 -22.82 18.57 9.07
N ASP A 84 -22.64 17.73 8.06
CA ASP A 84 -22.87 16.30 8.10
C ASP A 84 -21.56 15.54 8.34
N ASP A 85 -21.67 14.30 8.81
CA ASP A 85 -20.56 13.37 8.92
C ASP A 85 -20.25 12.70 7.57
N PHE A 86 -19.20 11.89 7.55
CA PHE A 86 -18.75 11.17 6.36
C PHE A 86 -19.84 10.31 5.68
N TRP A 87 -20.86 9.88 6.43
CA TRP A 87 -21.94 9.03 5.94
C TRP A 87 -23.19 9.81 5.52
N GLY A 88 -23.16 11.15 5.61
CA GLY A 88 -24.28 12.03 5.26
C GLY A 88 -25.32 12.17 6.38
N THR A 89 -24.92 11.92 7.64
CA THR A 89 -25.78 12.15 8.81
C THR A 89 -25.40 13.46 9.48
N PRO A 90 -26.35 14.34 9.85
CA PRO A 90 -26.05 15.57 10.58
C PRO A 90 -25.22 15.32 11.83
N MET A 91 -24.15 16.09 12.01
CA MET A 91 -23.19 15.92 13.11
C MET A 91 -23.85 16.05 14.50
N GLU A 92 -24.96 16.78 14.58
CA GLU A 92 -25.76 16.99 15.79
C GLU A 92 -26.62 15.76 16.16
N SER A 93 -26.82 14.82 15.22
CA SER A 93 -27.63 13.62 15.43
C SER A 93 -26.94 12.62 16.35
N ILE A 94 -27.71 11.95 17.20
CA ILE A 94 -27.22 10.85 18.05
C ILE A 94 -26.75 9.64 17.23
N ASN A 95 -27.29 9.50 16.01
CA ASN A 95 -26.92 8.42 15.08
C ASN A 95 -25.67 8.77 14.25
N SER A 96 -25.11 9.97 14.40
CA SER A 96 -23.88 10.34 13.71
C SER A 96 -22.71 9.52 14.24
N HIS A 97 -21.88 9.05 13.31
CA HIS A 97 -20.62 8.38 13.64
C HIS A 97 -19.51 9.38 14.03
N LYS A 98 -19.80 10.69 13.95
CA LYS A 98 -18.90 11.80 14.29
C LYS A 98 -17.57 11.80 13.53
N SER A 99 -17.53 11.08 12.41
CA SER A 99 -16.41 11.04 11.48
C SER A 99 -16.49 12.23 10.52
N TYR A 100 -15.85 13.35 10.86
CA TYR A 100 -15.85 14.55 10.04
C TYR A 100 -14.78 14.50 8.95
N ARG A 101 -15.19 14.42 7.67
CA ARG A 101 -14.30 14.27 6.50
C ARG A 101 -14.78 15.07 5.27
N PRO A 102 -14.98 16.39 5.41
CA PRO A 102 -15.61 17.20 4.36
C PRO A 102 -14.84 17.17 3.03
N PHE A 103 -13.50 17.14 3.06
CA PHE A 103 -12.68 17.10 1.85
C PHE A 103 -12.83 15.78 1.07
N THR A 104 -12.95 14.66 1.79
CA THR A 104 -13.16 13.35 1.17
C THR A 104 -14.53 13.30 0.51
N THR A 105 -15.59 13.69 1.25
CA THR A 105 -16.96 13.76 0.73
C THR A 105 -17.07 14.70 -0.48
N LEU A 106 -16.41 15.86 -0.43
CA LEU A 106 -16.40 16.82 -1.55
C LEU A 106 -15.68 16.27 -2.79
N THR A 107 -14.59 15.52 -2.59
CA THR A 107 -13.88 14.87 -3.69
C THR A 107 -14.77 13.84 -4.38
N PHE A 108 -15.45 12.99 -3.61
CA PHE A 108 -16.41 12.03 -4.16
C PHE A 108 -17.57 12.72 -4.87
N ARG A 109 -18.10 13.82 -4.30
CA ARG A 109 -19.15 14.61 -4.96
C ARG A 109 -18.71 15.11 -6.32
N LYS A 110 -17.49 15.63 -6.45
CA LYS A 110 -16.95 16.09 -7.73
C LYS A 110 -16.79 14.94 -8.73
N LEU A 111 -16.28 13.79 -8.27
CA LEU A 111 -16.07 12.61 -9.12
C LEU A 111 -17.42 12.07 -9.64
N GLN A 112 -18.40 11.85 -8.76
CA GLN A 112 -19.72 11.36 -9.16
C GLN A 112 -20.48 12.33 -10.07
N VAL A 113 -20.41 13.63 -9.80
CA VAL A 113 -21.03 14.64 -10.68
C VAL A 113 -20.43 14.58 -12.08
N ASN A 114 -19.12 14.34 -12.18
CA ASN A 114 -18.44 14.19 -13.46
C ASN A 114 -18.93 12.93 -14.18
N ASP A 115 -19.07 11.79 -13.49
CA ASP A 115 -19.60 10.55 -14.10
C ASP A 115 -21.04 10.69 -14.58
N ARG A 116 -21.94 11.34 -13.81
CA ARG A 116 -23.32 11.59 -14.25
C ARG A 116 -23.37 12.44 -15.52
N LYS A 117 -22.46 13.41 -15.65
CA LYS A 117 -22.35 14.31 -16.81
C LYS A 117 -21.94 13.60 -18.12
N TYR A 118 -21.33 12.42 -18.06
CA TYR A 118 -20.97 11.65 -19.28
C TYR A 118 -22.05 10.65 -19.72
N HIS A 119 -23.05 10.40 -18.87
CA HIS A 119 -24.14 9.47 -19.13
C HIS A 119 -25.44 10.16 -19.59
N GLU A 120 -25.48 11.49 -19.66
CA GLU A 120 -26.53 12.31 -20.30
C GLU A 120 -26.10 12.77 -21.71
#